data_AF-A0A2V1IQ14-F1
#
_entry.id   AF-A0A2V1IQ14-F1
#
_cell.length_a   1.000
_cell.length_b   1.000
_cell.length_c   1.000
_cell.angle_alpha   90.00
_cell.angle_beta   90.00
_cell.angle_gamma   90.00
#
_symmetry.space_group_name_H-M   'P 1'
#
loop_
_entity.id
_entity.type
_entity.pdbx_description
1 polymer ?
#
loop_
_entity_poly.entity_id
_entity_poly.type
_entity_poly.pdbx_seq_one_letter_code
_entity_poly.pdbx_strand_id
1 'polypeptide(L)'
;SINGRMIYLTEHVMKLFGFSVRKIRQLRADDEIEYMISKDGSVVFHYEHQVQEYIDRTFVSSRSPEGMERRKLRNERFNNLGTS
;
A
#
# COMPACT_ATOMS: atom_id res chain seq x y z
N SER A 1 -9.15 -15.56 -8.26
CA SER A 1 -9.03 -14.73 -9.48
C SER A 1 -10.39 -14.60 -10.12
N ILE A 2 -10.65 -13.53 -10.87
CA ILE A 2 -11.87 -13.36 -11.68
C ILE A 2 -11.42 -13.23 -13.13
N ASN A 3 -11.93 -14.08 -14.02
CA ASN A 3 -11.56 -14.11 -15.44
C ASN A 3 -10.04 -14.17 -15.67
N GLY A 4 -9.34 -15.00 -14.89
CA GLY A 4 -7.88 -15.13 -14.95
C GLY A 4 -7.10 -13.98 -14.32
N ARG A 5 -7.76 -12.91 -13.84
CA ARG A 5 -7.09 -11.78 -13.17
C ARG A 5 -7.06 -11.99 -11.66
N MET A 6 -5.90 -11.79 -11.06
CA MET A 6 -5.75 -11.77 -9.61
C MET A 6 -6.51 -10.58 -9.01
N ILE A 7 -7.17 -10.82 -7.87
CA ILE A 7 -7.91 -9.80 -7.14
C ILE A 7 -7.51 -9.80 -5.67
N TYR A 8 -7.57 -8.63 -5.06
CA TYR A 8 -7.28 -8.40 -3.66
C TYR A 8 -8.53 -7.89 -2.96
N LEU A 9 -9.01 -8.63 -1.96
CA LEU A 9 -10.04 -8.13 -1.06
C LEU A 9 -9.42 -7.10 -0.11
N THR A 10 -10.26 -6.30 0.55
CA THR A 10 -9.79 -5.28 1.52
C THR A 10 -8.84 -5.89 2.56
N GLU A 11 -9.14 -7.09 3.07
CA GLU A 11 -8.29 -7.80 4.03
C GLU A 11 -6.91 -8.19 3.47
N HIS A 12 -6.81 -8.48 2.18
CA HIS A 12 -5.53 -8.77 1.54
C HIS A 12 -4.68 -7.50 1.44
N VAL A 13 -5.28 -6.38 1.04
CA VAL A 13 -4.60 -5.08 0.97
C VAL A 13 -4.15 -4.62 2.36
N MET A 14 -4.98 -4.82 3.39
CA MET A 14 -4.62 -4.55 4.78
C MET A 14 -3.38 -5.37 5.20
N LYS A 15 -3.34 -6.67 4.89
CA LYS A 15 -2.19 -7.54 5.19
C LYS A 15 -0.94 -7.13 4.42
N LEU A 16 -1.07 -6.77 3.15
CA LEU A 16 0.05 -6.36 2.29
C LEU A 16 0.73 -5.08 2.81
N PHE A 17 -0.06 -4.07 3.18
CA PHE A 17 0.48 -2.77 3.58
C PHE A 17 0.63 -2.59 5.10
N GLY A 18 0.07 -3.51 5.90
CA GLY A 18 -0.03 -3.35 7.34
C GLY A 18 -0.95 -2.20 7.75
N PHE A 19 -1.87 -1.79 6.89
CA PHE A 19 -2.77 -0.68 7.12
C PHE A 19 -4.07 -1.12 7.82
N SER A 20 -4.61 -0.24 8.65
CA SER A 20 -5.94 -0.43 9.23
C SER A 20 -7.02 -0.29 8.15
N VAL A 21 -8.20 -0.89 8.40
CA VAL A 21 -9.37 -0.72 7.51
C VAL A 21 -9.73 0.76 7.31
N ARG A 22 -9.54 1.60 8.34
CA ARG A 22 -9.76 3.04 8.26
C ARG A 22 -8.83 3.69 7.23
N LYS A 23 -7.54 3.35 7.24
CA LYS A 23 -6.59 3.89 6.27
C LYS A 23 -6.92 3.42 4.85
N ILE A 24 -7.31 2.16 4.65
CA ILE A 24 -7.74 1.67 3.33
C ILE A 24 -9.01 2.39 2.82
N ARG A 25 -9.96 2.69 3.71
CA ARG A 25 -11.14 3.51 3.35
C ARG A 25 -10.74 4.93 2.95
N GLN A 26 -9.81 5.54 3.68
CA GLN A 26 -9.30 6.87 3.37
C GLN A 26 -8.61 6.90 2.00
N LEU A 27 -7.72 5.95 1.72
CA LEU A 27 -7.04 5.86 0.42
C LEU A 27 -8.02 5.75 -0.76
N ARG A 28 -9.14 5.04 -0.56
CA ARG A 28 -10.21 4.95 -1.58
C ARG A 28 -11.01 6.25 -1.70
N ALA A 29 -11.28 6.92 -0.59
CA ALA A 29 -12.01 8.19 -0.58
C ALA A 29 -11.19 9.34 -1.19
N ASP A 30 -9.86 9.25 -1.11
CA ASP A 30 -8.91 10.21 -1.66
C ASP A 30 -8.48 9.85 -3.10
N ASP A 31 -9.10 8.85 -3.73
CA ASP A 31 -8.73 8.33 -5.06
C ASP A 31 -7.26 7.88 -5.21
N GLU A 32 -6.60 7.58 -4.09
CA GLU A 32 -5.22 7.11 -4.07
C GLU A 32 -5.11 5.66 -4.56
N ILE A 33 -6.14 4.84 -4.39
CA ILE A 33 -6.15 3.46 -4.88
C ILE A 33 -7.49 3.10 -5.49
N GLU A 34 -7.46 2.78 -6.79
CA GLU A 34 -8.65 2.36 -7.51
C GLU A 34 -9.18 1.03 -6.97
N TYR A 35 -10.50 0.85 -7.00
CA TYR A 35 -11.17 -0.36 -6.54
C TYR A 35 -12.46 -0.60 -7.34
N MET A 36 -12.87 -1.85 -7.37
CA MET A 36 -14.13 -2.29 -7.95
C MET A 36 -15.14 -2.52 -6.83
N ILE A 37 -16.40 -2.17 -7.10
CA ILE A 37 -17.54 -2.49 -6.25
C ILE A 37 -18.55 -3.31 -7.05
N SER A 38 -19.08 -4.36 -6.44
CA SER A 38 -20.14 -5.15 -7.08
C SER A 38 -21.39 -4.29 -7.30
N LYS A 39 -22.23 -4.69 -8.26
CA LYS A 39 -23.44 -3.92 -8.63
C LYS A 39 -24.41 -3.69 -7.46
N ASP A 40 -24.43 -4.62 -6.50
CA ASP A 40 -25.23 -4.58 -5.28
C ASP A 40 -24.52 -3.91 -4.10
N GLY A 41 -23.28 -3.45 -4.28
CA GLY A 41 -22.49 -2.77 -3.24
C GLY A 41 -21.89 -3.69 -2.17
N SER A 42 -22.13 -4.99 -2.22
CA SER A 42 -21.77 -5.92 -1.14
C SER A 42 -20.29 -6.28 -1.11
N VAL A 43 -19.61 -6.24 -2.27
CA VAL A 43 -18.22 -6.67 -2.43
C VAL A 43 -17.37 -5.52 -2.94
N VAL A 44 -16.23 -5.31 -2.28
CA VAL A 44 -15.18 -4.40 -2.75
C VAL A 44 -13.86 -5.17 -2.90
N PHE A 45 -13.24 -5.03 -4.06
CA PHE A 45 -11.96 -5.65 -4.37
C PHE A 45 -11.09 -4.74 -5.26
N HIS A 46 -9.81 -5.05 -5.35
CA HIS A 46 -8.85 -4.38 -6.22
C HIS A 46 -8.30 -5.40 -7.22
N TYR A 47 -8.04 -4.98 -8.45
CA TYR A 47 -7.21 -5.77 -9.36
C TYR A 47 -5.74 -5.64 -8.99
N GLU A 48 -4.94 -6.64 -9.36
CA GLU A 48 -3.50 -6.65 -9.09
C GLU A 48 -2.77 -5.40 -9.60
N HIS A 49 -3.02 -4.97 -10.84
CA HIS A 49 -2.37 -3.78 -11.40
C HIS A 49 -2.67 -2.50 -10.60
N GLN A 50 -3.88 -2.34 -10.06
CA GLN A 50 -4.24 -1.17 -9.24
C GLN A 50 -3.46 -1.13 -7.93
N VAL A 51 -3.28 -2.29 -7.30
CA VAL A 51 -2.45 -2.42 -6.09
C VAL A 51 -0.98 -2.16 -6.43
N GLN A 52 -0.51 -2.69 -7.57
CA GLN A 52 0.87 -2.50 -8.03
C GLN A 52 1.18 -1.04 -8.37
N GLU A 53 0.28 -0.34 -9.07
CA GLU A 53 0.41 1.09 -9.37
C GLU A 53 0.53 1.94 -8.10
N TYR A 54 -0.27 1.62 -7.07
CA TYR A 54 -0.14 2.27 -5.77
C TYR A 54 1.21 1.97 -5.10
N ILE A 55 1.71 0.72 -5.21
CA ILE A 55 3.02 0.33 -4.68
C ILE A 55 4.13 1.15 -5.34
N ASP A 56 4.14 1.18 -6.66
CA ASP A 56 5.19 1.82 -7.45
C ASP A 56 5.23 3.33 -7.24
N ARG A 57 4.07 3.95 -7.01
CA ARG A 57 3.97 5.40 -6.70
C ARG A 57 4.39 5.74 -5.27
N THR A 58 4.10 4.86 -4.31
CA THR A 58 4.16 5.21 -2.87
C THR A 58 5.38 4.65 -2.16
N PHE A 59 5.94 3.54 -2.64
CA PHE A 59 7.01 2.82 -1.98
C PHE A 59 8.25 2.74 -2.85
N VAL A 60 9.40 2.75 -2.19
CA VAL A 60 10.69 2.55 -2.84
C VAL A 60 11.28 1.22 -2.41
N SER A 61 11.84 0.48 -3.36
CA SER A 61 12.55 -0.76 -3.06
C SER A 61 13.69 -0.49 -2.09
N SER A 62 13.77 -1.27 -1.01
CA SER A 62 14.86 -1.21 -0.04
C SER A 62 16.24 -1.57 -0.61
N ARG A 63 16.26 -2.13 -1.83
CA ARG A 63 17.47 -2.50 -2.58
C ARG A 63 17.88 -1.45 -3.62
N SER A 64 17.04 -0.44 -3.87
CA SER A 64 17.39 0.65 -4.78
C SER A 64 18.35 1.64 -4.10
N PRO A 65 19.14 2.41 -4.87
CA PRO A 65 19.98 3.48 -4.32
C PRO A 65 19.20 4.44 -3.42
N GLU A 66 18.03 4.90 -3.87
CA GLU A 66 17.15 5.78 -3.09
C GLU A 66 16.68 5.11 -1.79
N GLY A 67 16.28 3.84 -1.85
CA GLY A 67 15.86 3.08 -0.67
C GLY A 67 16.98 2.92 0.36
N MET A 68 18.22 2.72 -0.09
CA MET A 68 19.40 2.64 0.78
C MET A 68 19.67 3.98 1.47
N GLU A 69 19.59 5.10 0.76
CA GLU A 69 19.76 6.44 1.35
C GLU A 69 18.67 6.75 2.37
N ARG A 70 17.39 6.46 2.06
CA ARG A 70 16.29 6.62 3.03
C ARG A 70 16.48 5.75 4.27
N ARG A 71 17.00 4.53 4.12
CA ARG A 71 17.32 3.64 5.25
C ARG A 71 18.44 4.21 6.12
N LYS A 72 19.49 4.76 5.51
CA LYS A 72 20.60 5.41 6.21
C LYS A 72 20.10 6.60 7.04
N LEU A 73 19.36 7.53 6.41
CA LEU A 73 18.77 8.70 7.08
C LEU A 73 17.86 8.32 8.25
N ARG A 74 17.08 7.24 8.09
CA ARG A 74 16.23 6.73 9.18
C ARG A 74 17.09 6.27 10.36
N ASN A 75 18.13 5.49 10.11
CA ASN A 75 19.01 4.99 11.17
C ASN A 75 19.75 6.14 11.88
N GLU A 76 20.20 7.16 11.14
CA GLU A 76 20.82 8.35 11.71
C GLU A 76 19.86 9.12 12.64
N ARG A 77 18.60 9.30 12.23
CA ARG A 77 17.57 9.92 13.08
C ARG A 77 17.31 9.13 14.37
N PHE A 78 17.26 7.80 14.29
CA PHE A 78 17.08 6.96 15.48
C PHE A 78 18.27 7.05 16.44
N ASN A 79 19.50 7.09 15.93
CA ASN A 79 20.69 7.19 16.75
C ASN A 79 20.81 8.56 17.44
N ASN A 80 20.38 9.63 16.78
CA ASN A 80 20.40 10.99 17.34
C ASN A 80 19.30 11.25 18.38
N LEU A 81 18.25 10.42 18.43
CA LEU A 81 17.19 10.49 19.46
C LEU A 81 17.58 9.79 20.77
N GLY A 82 18.62 8.96 20.76
CA GLY A 82 19.13 8.25 21.95
C GLY A 82 20.30 8.96 22.66
N THR A 83 20.72 10.12 22.17
CA THR A 83 21.88 10.88 22.68
C THR A 83 21.51 12.26 23.24
N SER A 84 20.23 12.52 23.53
CA SER A 84 19.75 13.74 24.20
C SER A 84 19.22 13.43 25.60
#